data_AF-W3A5W2-F1
#
_entry.id   AF-W3A5W2-F1
#
_cell.length_a   1.000
_cell.length_b   1.000
_cell.length_c   1.000
_cell.angle_alpha   90.00
_cell.angle_beta   90.00
_cell.angle_gamma   90.00
#
_symmetry.space_group_name_H-M   'P 1'
#
loop_
_entity.id
_entity.type
_entity.pdbx_description
1 polymer ?
#
loop_
_entity_poly.entity_id
_entity_poly.type
_entity_poly.pdbx_seq_one_letter_code
_entity_poly.pdbx_strand_id
1 'polypeptide(L)'
;MDASDYGLCALDPAAKEALTHAFTVPERQLILEFNRGVRNGFDINYRELLSCAFAVHAWGTRWSQQSLSHSRPLHVHFRIDNASAVEWQNKLASRNPRAQVIIRLLSWWETSFRLRFSASHIAGINNVRADAGSRSPADPSFAALFASLNAGWLQVSPQVDVQGLTNIWQRISEHTPFPTPPSINTGVHYPSGKPGLRGEFGFGSGGPIRSDSIMTVLQGVRHFFAAMGYEFLISPPHTRMLLKGIGRLDRSRLQKAPASLDLIEACFRGMTMSDPFEQALRGVLCLAFFFLLRRSENVAISGGSFKWFALRAQDIVTVDANGIETPFPSEAHSVWIRLVGSKTNQGGAPITRMLS
;
A
#
# COMPACT_ATOMS: atom_id res chain seq x y z
N MET A 1 -1.10 -13.65 12.83
CA MET A 1 0.25 -13.24 12.41
C MET A 1 0.84 -12.48 13.58
N ASP A 2 2.13 -12.59 13.80
CA ASP A 2 2.84 -11.77 14.79
C ASP A 2 4.32 -11.63 14.44
N ALA A 3 4.97 -10.59 14.95
CA ALA A 3 6.42 -10.42 14.90
C ALA A 3 6.97 -9.86 16.22
N SER A 4 8.15 -10.32 16.60
CA SER A 4 8.89 -9.86 17.78
C SER A 4 10.24 -9.25 17.38
N ASP A 5 11.13 -9.04 18.35
CA ASP A 5 12.54 -8.69 18.07
C ASP A 5 13.39 -9.90 17.66
N TYR A 6 12.85 -11.11 17.77
CA TYR A 6 13.58 -12.38 17.59
C TYR A 6 13.16 -13.15 16.34
N GLY A 7 11.91 -12.97 15.91
CA GLY A 7 11.38 -13.64 14.74
C GLY A 7 9.97 -13.20 14.42
N LEU A 8 9.34 -13.94 13.51
CA LEU A 8 7.95 -13.74 13.13
C LEU A 8 7.22 -15.07 12.96
N CYS A 9 5.90 -15.01 13.00
CA CYS A 9 5.03 -16.16 12.87
C CYS A 9 3.79 -15.90 12.02
N ALA A 10 3.51 -16.86 11.15
CA ALA A 10 2.28 -16.96 10.39
C ALA A 10 1.63 -18.32 10.64
N LEU A 11 0.30 -18.36 10.63
CA LEU A 11 -0.47 -19.58 10.84
C LEU A 11 -1.49 -19.70 9.71
N ASP A 12 -1.65 -20.89 9.14
CA ASP A 12 -2.78 -21.28 8.30
C ASP A 12 -3.61 -22.31 9.07
N PRO A 13 -4.63 -21.87 9.84
CA PRO A 13 -5.44 -22.78 10.64
C PRO A 13 -6.26 -23.78 9.82
N ALA A 14 -6.57 -23.47 8.57
CA ALA A 14 -7.33 -24.37 7.72
C ALA A 14 -6.47 -25.58 7.29
N ALA A 15 -5.19 -25.34 7.00
CA ALA A 15 -4.23 -26.38 6.68
C ALA A 15 -3.53 -27.01 7.89
N LYS A 16 -3.74 -26.46 9.10
CA LYS A 16 -2.96 -26.79 10.31
C LYS A 16 -1.45 -26.66 10.06
N GLU A 17 -1.07 -25.56 9.41
CA GLU A 17 0.33 -25.24 9.13
C GLU A 17 0.77 -24.02 9.93
N ALA A 18 2.01 -24.06 10.40
CA ALA A 18 2.63 -22.98 11.15
C ALA A 18 3.97 -22.63 10.49
N LEU A 19 4.18 -21.34 10.23
CA LEU A 19 5.43 -20.82 9.69
C LEU A 19 6.07 -19.92 10.73
N THR A 20 7.35 -20.15 11.00
CA THR A 20 8.17 -19.27 11.85
C THR A 20 9.46 -18.92 11.13
N HIS A 21 9.87 -17.66 11.22
CA HIS A 21 11.17 -17.20 10.74
C HIS A 21 11.92 -16.57 11.89
N ALA A 22 13.06 -17.15 12.28
CA ALA A 22 13.97 -16.55 13.24
C ALA A 22 14.80 -15.49 12.52
N PHE A 23 14.83 -14.26 13.03
CA PHE A 23 15.60 -13.20 12.39
C PHE A 23 17.09 -13.53 12.40
N THR A 24 17.75 -13.37 11.25
CA THR A 24 19.18 -13.58 11.08
C THR A 24 19.99 -12.55 11.87
N VAL A 25 21.30 -12.77 12.04
CA VAL A 25 22.18 -11.80 12.73
C VAL A 25 22.10 -10.40 12.11
N PRO A 26 22.16 -10.23 10.77
CA PRO A 26 21.97 -8.91 10.14
C PRO A 26 20.59 -8.30 10.39
N GLU A 27 19.52 -9.10 10.37
CA GLU A 27 18.16 -8.63 10.65
C GLU A 27 18.02 -8.15 12.10
N ARG A 28 18.58 -8.89 13.06
CA ARG A 28 18.62 -8.48 14.48
C ARG A 28 19.46 -7.22 14.70
N GLN A 29 20.54 -7.04 13.93
CA GLN A 29 21.34 -5.81 13.98
C GLN A 29 20.53 -4.58 13.54
N LEU A 30 19.69 -4.71 12.50
CA LEU A 30 18.77 -3.63 12.10
C LEU A 30 17.76 -3.31 13.21
N ILE A 31 17.27 -4.31 13.94
CA ILE A 31 16.36 -4.10 15.07
C ILE A 31 17.08 -3.33 16.19
N LEU A 32 18.30 -3.74 16.55
CA LEU A 32 19.09 -3.08 17.58
C LEU A 32 19.39 -1.63 17.24
N GLU A 33 19.76 -1.34 15.99
CA GLU A 33 19.98 0.02 15.50
C GLU A 33 18.71 0.86 15.56
N PHE A 34 17.57 0.28 15.15
CA PHE A 34 16.28 0.95 15.24
C PHE A 34 15.92 1.31 16.68
N ASN A 35 16.11 0.38 17.62
CA ASN A 35 15.88 0.59 19.04
C ASN A 35 16.83 1.63 19.65
N ARG A 36 18.01 1.85 19.04
CA ARG A 36 18.94 2.95 19.37
C ARG A 36 18.59 4.29 18.70
N GLY A 37 17.47 4.36 17.97
CA GLY A 37 16.98 5.58 17.31
C GLY A 37 17.42 5.76 15.87
N VAL A 38 18.14 4.80 15.28
CA VAL A 38 18.53 4.85 13.86
C VAL A 38 17.32 4.58 12.98
N ARG A 39 17.01 5.52 12.08
CA ARG A 39 15.89 5.35 11.13
C ARG A 39 16.30 4.44 9.98
N ASN A 40 16.08 3.13 10.11
CA ASN A 40 16.35 2.14 9.07
C ASN A 40 15.11 1.44 8.49
N GLY A 41 13.92 1.75 9.02
CA GLY A 41 12.64 1.21 8.56
C GLY A 41 12.41 -0.26 8.92
N PHE A 42 13.22 -0.87 9.79
CA PHE A 42 12.98 -2.23 10.29
C PHE A 42 12.09 -2.20 11.56
N ASP A 43 11.04 -1.37 11.52
CA ASP A 43 10.12 -1.17 12.65
C ASP A 43 9.14 -2.34 12.83
N ILE A 44 8.48 -2.40 13.98
CA ILE A 44 7.52 -3.47 14.29
C ILE A 44 6.39 -3.59 13.27
N ASN A 45 5.86 -2.47 12.75
CA ASN A 45 4.79 -2.48 11.77
C ASN A 45 5.24 -3.15 10.46
N TYR A 46 6.48 -2.89 10.06
CA TYR A 46 7.10 -3.56 8.91
C TYR A 46 7.26 -5.06 9.14
N ARG A 47 7.72 -5.49 10.32
CA ARG A 47 7.94 -6.92 10.63
C ARG A 47 6.63 -7.72 10.69
N GLU A 48 5.54 -7.13 11.15
CA GLU A 48 4.24 -7.79 11.09
C GLU A 48 3.68 -7.87 9.67
N LEU A 49 3.87 -6.84 8.86
CA LEU A 49 3.54 -6.90 7.44
C LEU A 49 4.39 -7.96 6.70
N LEU A 50 5.66 -8.08 7.08
CA LEU A 50 6.60 -9.07 6.55
C LEU A 50 6.11 -10.51 6.82
N SER A 51 5.43 -10.75 7.96
CA SER A 51 4.78 -12.05 8.24
C SER A 51 3.76 -12.43 7.18
N CYS A 52 3.01 -11.45 6.65
CA CYS A 52 2.06 -11.67 5.57
C CYS A 52 2.79 -12.08 4.27
N ALA A 53 3.92 -11.43 3.97
CA ALA A 53 4.70 -11.75 2.77
C ALA A 53 5.31 -13.16 2.83
N PHE A 54 5.85 -13.57 3.97
CA PHE A 54 6.33 -14.94 4.16
C PHE A 54 5.22 -15.98 4.00
N ALA A 55 4.05 -15.71 4.57
CA ALA A 55 2.88 -16.58 4.42
C ALA A 55 2.45 -16.73 2.96
N VAL A 56 2.32 -15.61 2.23
CA VAL A 56 1.93 -15.64 0.80
C VAL A 56 3.02 -16.30 -0.05
N HIS A 57 4.30 -16.10 0.27
CA HIS A 57 5.39 -16.77 -0.45
C HIS A 57 5.36 -18.30 -0.22
N ALA A 58 5.09 -18.75 1.00
CA ALA A 58 5.06 -20.17 1.34
C ALA A 58 3.81 -20.88 0.82
N TRP A 59 2.63 -20.23 0.91
CA TRP A 59 1.34 -20.87 0.68
C TRP A 59 0.61 -20.38 -0.57
N GLY A 60 1.06 -19.28 -1.20
CA GLY A 60 0.37 -18.63 -2.31
C GLY A 60 0.11 -19.53 -3.51
N THR A 61 1.06 -20.40 -3.88
CA THR A 61 0.87 -21.38 -4.97
C THR A 61 -0.23 -22.39 -4.63
N ARG A 62 -0.25 -22.91 -3.39
CA ARG A 62 -1.29 -23.86 -2.92
C ARG A 62 -2.66 -23.18 -2.89
N TRP A 63 -2.73 -21.96 -2.37
CA TRP A 63 -3.94 -21.15 -2.35
C TRP A 63 -4.46 -20.83 -3.76
N SER A 64 -3.55 -20.56 -4.71
CA SER A 64 -3.90 -20.35 -6.13
C SER A 64 -4.53 -21.61 -6.75
N GLN A 65 -3.95 -22.78 -6.51
CA GLN A 65 -4.52 -24.05 -7.01
C GLN A 65 -5.93 -24.31 -6.47
N GLN A 66 -6.20 -23.93 -5.22
CA GLN A 66 -7.55 -24.00 -4.65
C GLN A 66 -8.50 -22.98 -5.32
N SER A 67 -8.01 -21.78 -5.64
CA SER A 67 -8.75 -20.71 -6.34
C SER A 67 -9.21 -21.14 -7.74
N LEU A 68 -8.43 -21.95 -8.48
CA LEU A 68 -8.76 -22.40 -9.84
C LEU A 68 -10.05 -23.25 -9.91
N SER A 69 -10.45 -23.87 -8.80
CA SER A 69 -11.70 -24.64 -8.74
C SER A 69 -12.95 -23.76 -8.59
N HIS A 70 -12.78 -22.44 -8.41
CA HIS A 70 -13.86 -21.50 -8.17
C HIS A 70 -13.85 -20.36 -9.20
N SER A 71 -15.02 -19.80 -9.48
CA SER A 71 -15.17 -18.63 -10.37
C SER A 71 -14.66 -17.32 -9.75
N ARG A 72 -14.42 -17.28 -8.43
CA ARG A 72 -13.95 -16.08 -7.73
C ARG A 72 -12.57 -16.30 -7.12
N PRO A 73 -11.73 -15.25 -7.02
CA PRO A 73 -10.46 -15.31 -6.32
C PRO A 73 -10.64 -15.80 -4.88
N LEU A 74 -9.74 -16.68 -4.42
CA LEU A 74 -9.69 -17.09 -3.02
C LEU A 74 -9.35 -15.88 -2.14
N HIS A 75 -10.20 -15.63 -1.14
CA HIS A 75 -10.00 -14.54 -0.19
C HIS A 75 -9.13 -14.97 0.98
N VAL A 76 -7.95 -14.39 1.08
CA VAL A 76 -7.02 -14.58 2.21
C VAL A 76 -7.16 -13.39 3.16
N HIS A 77 -7.58 -13.68 4.40
CA HIS A 77 -7.82 -12.68 5.42
C HIS A 77 -6.75 -12.74 6.52
N PHE A 78 -5.90 -11.73 6.58
CA PHE A 78 -4.83 -11.63 7.57
C PHE A 78 -5.38 -11.12 8.92
N ARG A 79 -5.14 -11.89 9.99
CA ARG A 79 -5.33 -11.45 11.37
C ARG A 79 -3.99 -10.99 11.92
N ILE A 80 -3.86 -9.71 12.23
CA ILE A 80 -2.60 -9.04 12.62
C ILE A 80 -2.86 -8.24 13.90
N ASP A 81 -1.95 -8.27 14.86
CA ASP A 81 -2.11 -7.59 16.15
C ASP A 81 -1.63 -6.14 16.17
N ASN A 82 -0.94 -5.68 15.13
CA ASN A 82 -0.67 -4.26 14.92
C ASN A 82 -1.65 -3.59 13.97
N ALA A 83 -2.41 -2.64 14.51
CA ALA A 83 -3.36 -1.85 13.75
C ALA A 83 -2.71 -1.04 12.60
N SER A 84 -1.46 -0.59 12.75
CA SER A 84 -0.75 0.12 11.67
C SER A 84 -0.41 -0.80 10.52
N ALA A 85 0.01 -2.05 10.79
CA ALA A 85 0.26 -3.06 9.76
C ALA A 85 -1.04 -3.44 9.03
N VAL A 86 -2.15 -3.60 9.76
CA VAL A 86 -3.49 -3.78 9.18
C VAL A 86 -3.85 -2.64 8.22
N GLU A 87 -3.65 -1.40 8.67
CA GLU A 87 -3.92 -0.20 7.86
C GLU A 87 -3.02 -0.12 6.62
N TRP A 88 -1.72 -0.44 6.75
CA TRP A 88 -0.80 -0.46 5.62
C TRP A 88 -1.21 -1.48 4.57
N GLN A 89 -1.64 -2.67 4.99
CA GLN A 89 -2.09 -3.71 4.06
C GLN A 89 -3.41 -3.33 3.37
N ASN A 90 -4.41 -2.87 4.12
CA ASN A 90 -5.71 -2.49 3.54
C ASN A 90 -5.64 -1.24 2.65
N LYS A 91 -4.73 -0.31 2.94
CA LYS A 91 -4.52 0.89 2.13
C LYS A 91 -3.51 0.68 1.01
N LEU A 92 -2.73 -0.40 1.05
CA LEU A 92 -1.58 -0.64 0.17
C LEU A 92 -0.64 0.57 0.13
N ALA A 93 -0.36 1.17 1.28
CA ALA A 93 0.46 2.37 1.37
C ALA A 93 1.23 2.46 2.69
N SER A 94 2.53 2.77 2.58
CA SER A 94 3.38 3.11 3.72
C SER A 94 4.42 4.17 3.34
N ARG A 95 4.89 4.94 4.33
CA ARG A 95 6.04 5.86 4.20
C ARG A 95 7.37 5.14 4.40
N ASN A 96 7.34 3.93 4.97
CA ASN A 96 8.52 3.10 5.17
C ASN A 96 8.94 2.46 3.83
N PRO A 97 10.15 2.75 3.30
CA PRO A 97 10.60 2.22 2.01
C PRO A 97 10.63 0.68 1.95
N ARG A 98 10.98 0.00 3.04
CA ARG A 98 10.98 -1.47 3.12
C ARG A 98 9.57 -2.02 3.03
N ALA A 99 8.63 -1.40 3.75
CA ALA A 99 7.22 -1.76 3.67
C ALA A 99 6.63 -1.54 2.27
N GLN A 100 7.08 -0.52 1.52
CA GLN A 100 6.64 -0.30 0.15
C GLN A 100 7.04 -1.47 -0.78
N VAL A 101 8.23 -2.05 -0.61
CA VAL A 101 8.64 -3.25 -1.37
C VAL A 101 7.68 -4.40 -1.09
N ILE A 102 7.40 -4.66 0.20
CA ILE A 102 6.50 -5.75 0.60
C ILE A 102 5.07 -5.54 0.12
N ILE A 103 4.54 -4.31 0.20
CA ILE A 103 3.19 -3.99 -0.30
C ILE A 103 3.11 -4.24 -1.81
N ARG A 104 4.13 -3.86 -2.58
CA ARG A 104 4.18 -4.11 -4.03
C ARG A 104 4.22 -5.61 -4.32
N LEU A 105 5.03 -6.36 -3.58
CA LEU A 105 5.14 -7.80 -3.72
C LEU A 105 3.83 -8.51 -3.39
N LEU A 106 3.15 -8.12 -2.30
CA LEU A 106 1.81 -8.60 -1.97
C LEU A 106 0.79 -8.24 -3.05
N SER A 107 0.84 -7.02 -3.60
CA SER A 107 -0.07 -6.60 -4.68
C SER A 107 0.15 -7.43 -5.96
N TRP A 108 1.42 -7.72 -6.28
CA TRP A 108 1.79 -8.60 -7.39
C TRP A 108 1.28 -10.03 -7.17
N TRP A 109 1.45 -10.59 -5.97
CA TRP A 109 0.95 -11.92 -5.67
C TRP A 109 -0.57 -12.01 -5.62
N GLU A 110 -1.26 -10.93 -5.25
CA GLU A 110 -2.72 -10.87 -5.31
C GLU A 110 -3.22 -11.12 -6.72
N THR A 111 -2.58 -10.52 -7.73
CA THR A 111 -2.94 -10.74 -9.14
C THR A 111 -2.37 -12.06 -9.67
N SER A 112 -1.09 -12.36 -9.44
CA SER A 112 -0.44 -13.54 -10.02
C SER A 112 -0.94 -14.87 -9.47
N PHE A 113 -1.40 -14.90 -8.21
CA PHE A 113 -1.99 -16.08 -7.60
C PHE A 113 -3.52 -16.08 -7.63
N ARG A 114 -4.15 -15.08 -8.27
CA ARG A 114 -5.61 -14.94 -8.32
C ARG A 114 -6.22 -15.02 -6.91
N LEU A 115 -5.66 -14.21 -6.00
CA LEU A 115 -6.08 -14.11 -4.61
C LEU A 115 -6.75 -12.76 -4.36
N ARG A 116 -7.41 -12.64 -3.21
CA ARG A 116 -7.84 -11.36 -2.67
C ARG A 116 -7.30 -11.20 -1.27
N PHE A 117 -6.70 -10.06 -0.95
CA PHE A 117 -6.16 -9.79 0.38
C PHE A 117 -6.99 -8.78 1.15
N SER A 118 -7.08 -9.01 2.46
CA SER A 118 -7.57 -8.03 3.43
C SER A 118 -6.96 -8.33 4.80
N ALA A 119 -6.94 -7.34 5.68
CA ALA A 119 -6.47 -7.52 7.05
C ALA A 119 -7.49 -7.01 8.07
N SER A 120 -7.54 -7.65 9.25
CA SER A 120 -8.21 -7.11 10.43
C SER A 120 -7.34 -7.27 11.68
N HIS A 121 -7.60 -6.39 12.64
CA HIS A 121 -6.91 -6.42 13.93
C HIS A 121 -7.37 -7.61 14.77
N ILE A 122 -6.42 -8.29 15.40
CA ILE A 122 -6.67 -9.24 16.49
C ILE A 122 -6.01 -8.71 17.76
N ALA A 123 -6.73 -8.68 18.88
CA ALA A 123 -6.12 -8.25 20.14
C ALA A 123 -4.99 -9.22 20.54
N GLY A 124 -3.87 -8.68 21.07
CA GLY A 124 -2.71 -9.50 21.45
C GLY A 124 -3.04 -10.65 22.41
N ILE A 125 -3.98 -10.45 23.35
CA ILE A 125 -4.46 -11.51 24.25
C ILE A 125 -5.10 -12.71 23.52
N ASN A 126 -5.58 -12.50 22.30
CA ASN A 126 -6.16 -13.54 21.45
C ASN A 126 -5.16 -14.06 20.40
N ASN A 127 -3.94 -13.49 20.32
CA ASN A 127 -2.90 -13.84 19.36
C ASN A 127 -1.80 -14.74 19.95
N VAL A 128 -2.06 -15.35 21.11
CA VAL A 128 -1.08 -16.12 21.92
C VAL A 128 -0.27 -17.12 21.11
N ARG A 129 -0.92 -17.84 20.18
CA ARG A 129 -0.22 -18.85 19.37
C ARG A 129 0.80 -18.21 18.43
N ALA A 130 0.46 -17.12 17.75
CA ALA A 130 1.41 -16.45 16.86
C ALA A 130 2.49 -15.72 17.67
N ASP A 131 2.14 -15.14 18.81
CA ASP A 131 3.09 -14.50 19.74
C ASP A 131 4.13 -15.48 20.29
N ALA A 132 3.70 -16.67 20.71
CA ALA A 132 4.63 -17.72 21.11
C ALA A 132 5.55 -18.14 19.95
N GLY A 133 5.02 -18.21 18.73
CA GLY A 133 5.81 -18.56 17.54
C GLY A 133 6.85 -17.52 17.18
N SER A 134 6.49 -16.23 17.22
CA SER A 134 7.39 -15.12 16.88
C SER A 134 8.52 -14.96 17.91
N ARG A 135 8.28 -15.39 19.17
CA ARG A 135 9.25 -15.35 20.27
C ARG A 135 9.93 -16.69 20.55
N SER A 136 9.60 -17.75 19.81
CA SER A 136 10.24 -19.06 19.97
C SER A 136 11.77 -19.03 19.89
N PRO A 137 12.44 -18.13 19.12
CA PRO A 137 13.91 -18.04 19.12
C PRO A 137 14.49 -17.31 20.34
N ALA A 138 13.65 -16.62 21.12
CA ALA A 138 14.06 -15.81 22.26
C ALA A 138 14.30 -16.66 23.52
N ASP A 139 13.35 -17.56 23.81
CA ASP A 139 13.31 -18.34 25.04
C ASP A 139 12.68 -19.73 24.78
N PRO A 140 13.29 -20.82 25.27
CA PRO A 140 12.74 -22.18 25.17
C PRO A 140 11.29 -22.33 25.67
N SER A 141 10.85 -21.51 26.63
CA SER A 141 9.48 -21.51 27.14
C SER A 141 8.46 -21.12 26.06
N PHE A 142 8.78 -20.13 25.21
CA PHE A 142 7.93 -19.77 24.07
C PHE A 142 7.92 -20.86 23.02
N ALA A 143 9.06 -21.52 22.75
CA ALA A 143 9.13 -22.66 21.85
C ALA A 143 8.28 -23.84 22.35
N ALA A 144 8.34 -24.16 23.64
CA ALA A 144 7.54 -25.19 24.27
C ALA A 144 6.04 -24.87 24.24
N LEU A 145 5.67 -23.62 24.57
CA LEU A 145 4.29 -23.15 24.46
C LEU A 145 3.79 -23.25 23.02
N PHE A 146 4.57 -22.77 22.05
CA PHE A 146 4.22 -22.84 20.63
C PHE A 146 4.03 -24.28 20.15
N ALA A 147 4.93 -25.20 20.52
CA ALA A 147 4.81 -26.62 20.20
C ALA A 147 3.55 -27.23 20.82
N SER A 148 3.24 -26.92 22.08
CA SER A 148 2.05 -27.43 22.77
C SER A 148 0.76 -26.95 22.11
N LEU A 149 0.71 -25.69 21.69
CA LEU A 149 -0.46 -25.09 21.04
C LEU A 149 -0.64 -25.57 19.60
N ASN A 150 0.40 -26.10 18.97
CA ASN A 150 0.42 -26.57 17.57
C ASN A 150 0.66 -28.08 17.48
N ALA A 151 0.29 -28.85 18.51
CA ALA A 151 0.40 -30.30 18.48
C ALA A 151 -0.36 -30.88 17.25
N GLY A 152 0.35 -31.64 16.42
CA GLY A 152 -0.19 -32.22 15.18
C GLY A 152 -0.30 -31.25 13.99
N TRP A 153 0.28 -30.05 14.09
CA TRP A 153 0.40 -29.12 12.97
C TRP A 153 1.74 -29.32 12.25
N LEU A 154 1.77 -29.01 10.95
CA LEU A 154 2.98 -29.04 10.15
C LEU A 154 3.75 -27.72 10.30
N GLN A 155 5.03 -27.82 10.69
CA GLN A 155 5.94 -26.68 10.68
C GLN A 155 6.49 -26.47 9.26
N VAL A 156 6.31 -25.27 8.73
CA VAL A 156 6.78 -24.83 7.41
C VAL A 156 7.92 -23.84 7.61
N SER A 157 9.06 -24.11 6.97
CA SER A 157 10.20 -23.20 6.96
C SER A 157 10.12 -22.24 5.77
N PRO A 158 10.40 -20.94 5.97
CA PRO A 158 10.49 -20.01 4.85
C PRO A 158 11.65 -20.42 3.93
N GLN A 159 11.41 -20.33 2.61
CA GLN A 159 12.40 -20.70 1.58
C GLN A 159 13.38 -19.57 1.25
N VAL A 160 13.10 -18.37 1.76
CA VAL A 160 13.89 -17.16 1.56
C VAL A 160 14.00 -16.42 2.89
N ASP A 161 14.93 -15.50 3.02
CA ASP A 161 15.00 -14.54 4.12
C ASP A 161 14.37 -13.19 3.71
N VAL A 162 14.52 -12.15 4.54
CA VAL A 162 13.97 -10.82 4.23
C VAL A 162 14.62 -10.19 3.00
N GLN A 163 15.92 -10.44 2.80
CA GLN A 163 16.61 -9.97 1.60
C GLN A 163 16.13 -10.72 0.36
N GLY A 164 15.86 -12.02 0.46
CA GLY A 164 15.32 -12.83 -0.61
C GLY A 164 13.95 -12.34 -1.09
N LEU A 165 13.05 -11.93 -0.17
CA LEU A 165 11.80 -11.25 -0.54
C LEU A 165 12.05 -9.95 -1.31
N THR A 166 13.05 -9.17 -0.91
CA THR A 166 13.46 -7.95 -1.61
C THR A 166 14.00 -8.27 -3.01
N ASN A 167 14.82 -9.32 -3.13
CA ASN A 167 15.39 -9.78 -4.39
C ASN A 167 14.31 -10.34 -5.34
N ILE A 168 13.24 -10.93 -4.82
CA ILE A 168 12.07 -11.33 -5.64
C ILE A 168 11.44 -10.09 -6.26
N TRP A 169 11.15 -9.05 -5.47
CA TRP A 169 10.60 -7.81 -6.01
C TRP A 169 11.56 -7.13 -6.99
N GLN A 170 12.86 -7.08 -6.69
CA GLN A 170 13.87 -6.53 -7.59
C GLN A 170 13.85 -7.26 -8.94
N ARG A 171 13.89 -8.59 -8.95
CA ARG A 171 13.78 -9.38 -10.17
C ARG A 171 12.50 -9.07 -10.94
N ILE A 172 11.34 -9.07 -10.28
CA ILE A 172 10.07 -8.71 -10.94
C ILE A 172 10.18 -7.32 -11.57
N SER A 173 10.70 -6.34 -10.83
CA SER A 173 10.82 -4.97 -11.31
C SER A 173 11.85 -4.78 -12.44
N GLU A 174 12.95 -5.54 -12.43
CA GLU A 174 13.98 -5.53 -13.48
C GLU A 174 13.47 -6.15 -14.78
N HIS A 175 12.62 -7.18 -14.69
CA HIS A 175 11.93 -7.76 -15.85
C HIS A 175 10.79 -6.87 -16.35
N THR A 176 10.53 -5.75 -15.68
CA THR A 176 9.50 -4.80 -16.05
C THR A 176 10.05 -3.36 -16.01
N PRO A 177 11.06 -3.04 -16.84
CA PRO A 177 11.75 -1.76 -16.77
C PRO A 177 10.80 -0.57 -16.82
N PHE A 178 11.09 0.44 -16.00
CA PHE A 178 10.32 1.68 -16.06
C PHE A 178 10.60 2.40 -17.37
N PRO A 179 9.57 2.85 -18.10
CA PRO A 179 9.80 3.78 -19.19
C PRO A 179 10.48 5.03 -18.63
N THR A 180 11.49 5.52 -19.33
CA THR A 180 12.17 6.77 -19.01
C THR A 180 11.10 7.85 -18.85
N PRO A 181 10.99 8.52 -17.70
CA PRO A 181 9.98 9.55 -17.52
C PRO A 181 10.15 10.59 -18.63
N PRO A 182 9.08 10.98 -19.35
CA PRO A 182 9.16 12.07 -20.30
C PRO A 182 9.72 13.30 -19.59
N SER A 183 10.61 14.03 -20.25
CA SER A 183 11.09 15.33 -19.77
C SER A 183 9.87 16.20 -19.43
N ILE A 184 9.68 16.49 -18.15
CA ILE A 184 8.63 17.41 -17.69
C ILE A 184 9.10 18.82 -18.08
N ASN A 185 8.83 19.22 -19.33
CA ASN A 185 8.85 20.61 -19.72
C ASN A 185 7.59 21.30 -19.17
N THR A 186 7.52 21.47 -17.84
CA THR A 186 6.68 22.53 -17.27
C THR A 186 7.47 23.83 -17.32
N GLY A 187 7.61 24.37 -18.53
CA GLY A 187 8.00 25.75 -18.74
C GLY A 187 6.86 26.67 -18.34
N VAL A 188 6.65 26.85 -17.03
CA VAL A 188 5.91 27.99 -16.49
C VAL A 188 6.75 28.54 -15.35
N HIS A 189 7.63 29.48 -15.71
CA HIS A 189 8.30 30.38 -14.78
C HIS A 189 7.23 31.13 -13.98
N TYR A 190 7.09 30.81 -12.69
CA TYR A 190 6.50 31.76 -11.74
C TYR A 190 7.62 32.70 -11.27
N PRO A 191 7.41 34.04 -11.29
CA PRO A 191 8.44 35.00 -10.95
C PRO A 191 8.92 34.80 -9.51
N SER A 192 10.23 34.86 -9.36
CA SER A 192 10.97 34.84 -8.10
C SER A 192 10.50 35.94 -7.15
N GLY A 193 9.97 35.55 -5.99
CA GLY A 193 9.89 36.41 -4.81
C GLY A 193 11.24 36.41 -4.07
N LYS A 194 11.79 37.61 -3.85
CA LYS A 194 13.11 37.86 -3.23
C LYS A 194 13.22 37.40 -1.76
N PRO A 195 14.45 37.21 -1.26
CA PRO A 195 14.75 36.52 -0.01
C PRO A 195 14.66 37.44 1.22
N GLY A 196 14.23 36.87 2.34
CA GLY A 196 14.34 37.49 3.65
C GLY A 196 13.09 37.27 4.49
N LEU A 197 13.11 36.22 5.31
CA LEU A 197 12.75 36.29 6.74
C LEU A 197 13.08 34.93 7.38
N ARG A 198 13.92 35.02 8.41
CA ARG A 198 14.59 33.94 9.12
C ARG A 198 13.56 33.07 9.89
N GLY A 199 13.15 31.95 9.31
CA GLY A 199 12.25 30.98 9.95
C GLY A 199 12.20 29.60 9.28
N GLU A 200 13.16 29.27 8.41
CA GLU A 200 13.07 28.14 7.46
C GLU A 200 13.43 26.76 8.03
N PHE A 201 13.87 26.68 9.30
CA PHE A 201 14.33 25.41 9.87
C PHE A 201 13.34 24.88 10.91
N GLY A 202 12.68 23.78 10.57
CA GLY A 202 11.92 23.01 11.56
C GLY A 202 12.85 22.39 12.60
N PHE A 203 12.42 22.35 13.86
CA PHE A 203 13.16 21.71 14.95
C PHE A 203 13.52 20.26 14.57
N GLY A 204 14.82 19.98 14.47
CA GLY A 204 15.39 18.63 14.44
C GLY A 204 15.42 17.88 13.09
N SER A 205 14.97 18.47 11.97
CA SER A 205 14.97 17.75 10.67
C SER A 205 15.80 18.37 9.54
N GLY A 206 16.43 19.53 9.75
CA GLY A 206 17.31 20.17 8.75
C GLY A 206 16.66 20.46 7.40
N GLY A 207 15.32 20.49 7.34
CA GLY A 207 14.54 20.67 6.12
C GLY A 207 13.34 21.60 6.34
N PRO A 208 12.69 22.03 5.24
CA PRO A 208 11.62 23.02 5.29
C PRO A 208 10.44 22.54 6.16
N ILE A 209 9.79 23.49 6.84
CA ILE A 209 8.60 23.26 7.66
C ILE A 209 7.46 22.76 6.75
N ARG A 210 6.81 21.66 7.13
CA ARG A 210 5.76 20.99 6.35
C ARG A 210 4.45 20.90 7.12
N SER A 211 3.35 20.67 6.41
CA SER A 211 2.02 20.47 7.00
C SER A 211 1.99 19.44 8.13
N ASP A 212 2.67 18.30 7.95
CA ASP A 212 2.79 17.24 8.97
C ASP A 212 3.55 17.69 10.22
N SER A 213 4.60 18.50 10.05
CA SER A 213 5.37 19.07 11.17
C SER A 213 4.54 20.07 11.95
N ILE A 214 3.81 20.94 11.25
CA ILE A 214 2.89 21.91 11.84
C ILE A 214 1.77 21.18 12.61
N MET A 215 1.21 20.12 12.03
CA MET A 215 0.19 19.30 12.70
C MET A 215 0.73 18.64 13.98
N THR A 216 1.94 18.09 13.94
CA THR A 216 2.58 17.50 15.13
C THR A 216 2.72 18.52 16.26
N VAL A 217 3.15 19.75 15.95
CA VAL A 217 3.24 20.85 16.93
C VAL A 217 1.87 21.23 17.47
N LEU A 218 0.86 21.40 16.60
CA LEU A 218 -0.50 21.72 17.02
C LEU A 218 -1.09 20.62 17.93
N GLN A 219 -0.81 19.35 17.65
CA GLN A 219 -1.20 18.23 18.52
C GLN A 219 -0.51 18.29 19.88
N GLY A 220 0.78 18.64 19.93
CA GLY A 220 1.49 18.89 21.19
C GLY A 220 0.88 20.03 21.99
N VAL A 221 0.52 21.14 21.34
CA VAL A 221 -0.19 22.27 21.98
C VAL A 221 -1.54 21.83 22.53
N ARG A 222 -2.35 21.09 21.75
CA ARG A 222 -3.64 20.57 22.26
C ARG A 222 -3.45 19.66 23.46
N HIS A 223 -2.44 18.80 23.43
CA HIS A 223 -2.15 17.91 24.55
C HIS A 223 -1.81 18.70 25.82
N PHE A 224 -1.00 19.76 25.71
CA PHE A 224 -0.66 20.64 26.81
C PHE A 224 -1.89 21.39 27.37
N PHE A 225 -2.73 21.96 26.51
CA PHE A 225 -3.97 22.63 26.93
C PHE A 225 -4.95 21.67 27.59
N ALA A 226 -5.11 20.46 27.04
CA ALA A 226 -5.96 19.42 27.62
C ALA A 226 -5.48 19.00 29.01
N ALA A 227 -4.16 18.92 29.23
CA ALA A 227 -3.58 18.62 30.54
C ALA A 227 -3.86 19.72 31.59
N MET A 228 -4.11 20.95 31.14
CA MET A 228 -4.51 22.09 31.99
C MET A 228 -6.03 22.26 32.10
N GLY A 229 -6.83 21.32 31.58
CA GLY A 229 -8.28 21.39 31.61
C GLY A 229 -8.92 22.33 30.58
N TYR A 230 -8.14 22.83 29.62
CA TYR A 230 -8.63 23.72 28.56
C TYR A 230 -8.78 22.97 27.23
N GLU A 231 -9.80 23.35 26.45
CA GLU A 231 -10.00 22.82 25.11
C GLU A 231 -9.27 23.66 24.06
N PHE A 232 -8.40 23.01 23.27
CA PHE A 232 -7.75 23.64 22.12
C PHE A 232 -8.19 22.98 20.81
N LEU A 233 -8.95 23.72 20.02
CA LEU A 233 -9.50 23.25 18.76
C LEU A 233 -8.45 23.33 17.63
N ILE A 234 -7.80 22.21 17.32
CA ILE A 234 -6.94 22.07 16.13
C ILE A 234 -7.76 21.97 14.83
N SER A 235 -9.04 21.60 14.95
CA SER A 235 -9.88 21.19 13.84
C SER A 235 -10.91 22.19 13.28
N PRO A 236 -10.84 23.53 13.49
CA PRO A 236 -11.70 24.45 12.75
C PRO A 236 -11.56 24.22 11.24
N PRO A 237 -12.64 24.31 10.46
CA PRO A 237 -12.64 24.03 9.03
C PRO A 237 -11.52 24.76 8.28
N HIS A 238 -11.29 26.03 8.62
CA HIS A 238 -10.27 26.88 8.01
C HIS A 238 -8.84 26.40 8.30
N THR A 239 -8.52 26.06 9.55
CA THR A 239 -7.21 25.50 9.94
C THR A 239 -6.96 24.16 9.24
N ARG A 240 -7.99 23.31 9.14
CA ARG A 240 -7.90 22.03 8.43
C ARG A 240 -7.71 22.21 6.92
N MET A 241 -8.36 23.21 6.32
CA MET A 241 -8.19 23.56 4.91
C MET A 241 -6.80 24.11 4.64
N LEU A 242 -6.31 25.02 5.49
CA LEU A 242 -4.97 25.59 5.41
C LEU A 242 -3.88 24.52 5.49
N LEU A 243 -3.94 23.62 6.47
CA LEU A 243 -2.98 22.52 6.62
C LEU A 243 -3.00 21.56 5.41
N LYS A 244 -4.18 21.31 4.85
CA LYS A 244 -4.31 20.54 3.60
C LYS A 244 -3.73 21.28 2.40
N GLY A 245 -3.88 22.60 2.32
CA GLY A 245 -3.29 23.44 1.28
C GLY A 245 -1.77 23.41 1.33
N ILE A 246 -1.19 23.64 2.52
CA ILE A 246 0.25 23.55 2.77
C ILE A 246 0.77 22.16 2.38
N GLY A 247 0.06 21.10 2.78
CA GLY A 247 0.44 19.72 2.44
C GLY A 247 0.40 19.38 0.94
N ARG A 248 -0.30 20.17 0.11
CA ARG A 248 -0.30 20.02 -1.35
C ARG A 248 0.87 20.75 -2.02
N LEU A 249 1.34 21.84 -1.42
CA LEU A 249 2.51 22.60 -1.88
C LEU A 249 3.82 21.93 -1.44
N ASP A 250 3.77 21.15 -0.36
CA ASP A 250 4.87 20.32 0.09
C ASP A 250 5.27 19.30 -1.01
N ARG A 251 6.48 19.43 -1.59
CA ARG A 251 7.01 18.42 -2.55
C ARG A 251 6.93 17.01 -1.96
N SER A 252 6.49 16.02 -2.73
CA SER A 252 6.48 14.62 -2.29
C SER A 252 7.88 14.23 -1.80
N ARG A 253 7.99 13.65 -0.60
CA ARG A 253 9.30 13.31 0.00
C ARG A 253 10.11 12.36 -0.88
N LEU A 254 9.44 11.52 -1.65
CA LEU A 254 9.98 10.58 -2.61
C LEU A 254 8.94 10.39 -3.73
N GLN A 255 9.36 10.31 -4.99
CA GLN A 255 8.49 9.77 -6.02
C GLN A 255 8.27 8.30 -5.70
N LYS A 256 7.01 7.85 -5.66
CA LYS A 256 6.74 6.41 -5.66
C LYS A 256 7.29 5.87 -6.97
N ALA A 257 8.05 4.78 -6.93
CA ALA A 257 8.45 4.09 -8.16
C ALA A 257 7.20 3.89 -9.04
N PRO A 258 7.24 4.30 -10.31
CA PRO A 258 6.10 4.19 -11.21
C PRO A 258 5.68 2.73 -11.37
N ALA A 259 4.48 2.46 -11.90
CA ALA A 259 4.23 1.15 -12.50
C ALA A 259 4.80 1.19 -13.93
N SER A 260 5.28 0.07 -14.45
CA SER A 260 5.70 -0.05 -15.86
C SER A 260 4.61 -0.73 -16.68
N LEU A 261 4.65 -0.55 -18.00
CA LEU A 261 3.74 -1.25 -18.92
C LEU A 261 3.94 -2.77 -18.82
N ASP A 262 5.19 -3.21 -18.80
CA ASP A 262 5.55 -4.62 -18.65
C ASP A 262 4.97 -5.25 -17.38
N LEU A 263 4.89 -4.50 -16.27
CA LEU A 263 4.28 -4.99 -15.03
C LEU A 263 2.78 -5.25 -15.20
N ILE A 264 2.10 -4.40 -15.97
CA ILE A 264 0.68 -4.57 -16.28
C ILE A 264 0.47 -5.73 -17.24
N GLU A 265 1.29 -5.83 -18.28
CA GLU A 265 1.24 -6.95 -19.22
C GLU A 265 1.49 -8.29 -18.50
N ALA A 266 2.45 -8.32 -17.59
CA ALA A 266 2.76 -9.51 -16.82
C ALA A 266 1.61 -9.87 -15.85
N CYS A 267 0.89 -8.89 -15.31
CA CYS A 267 -0.38 -9.14 -14.60
C CYS A 267 -1.44 -9.72 -15.55
N PHE A 268 -1.54 -9.22 -16.78
CA PHE A 268 -2.53 -9.68 -17.76
C PHE A 268 -2.27 -11.12 -18.22
N ARG A 269 -1.02 -11.56 -18.33
CA ARG A 269 -0.69 -12.96 -18.67
C ARG A 269 -1.32 -13.99 -17.72
N GLY A 270 -1.52 -13.62 -16.46
CA GLY A 270 -2.18 -14.47 -15.45
C GLY A 270 -3.71 -14.39 -15.44
N MET A 271 -4.31 -13.57 -16.30
CA MET A 271 -5.76 -13.36 -16.38
C MET A 271 -6.31 -13.91 -17.70
N THR A 272 -7.58 -14.29 -17.75
CA THR A 272 -8.33 -14.67 -18.95
C THR A 272 -9.37 -13.62 -19.32
N MET A 273 -9.67 -13.47 -20.62
CA MET A 273 -10.76 -12.62 -21.11
C MET A 273 -12.13 -13.31 -21.03
N SER A 274 -12.17 -14.61 -20.76
CA SER A 274 -13.41 -15.38 -20.66
C SER A 274 -14.12 -15.22 -19.32
N ASP A 275 -13.40 -14.79 -18.28
CA ASP A 275 -13.97 -14.53 -16.95
C ASP A 275 -14.36 -13.03 -16.84
N PRO A 276 -15.63 -12.70 -16.55
CA PRO A 276 -16.09 -11.32 -16.47
C PRO A 276 -15.39 -10.48 -15.39
N PHE A 277 -14.98 -11.11 -14.28
CA PHE A 277 -14.29 -10.40 -13.21
C PHE A 277 -12.87 -10.02 -13.62
N GLU A 278 -12.14 -10.94 -14.25
CA GLU A 278 -10.80 -10.68 -14.77
C GLU A 278 -10.81 -9.70 -15.95
N GLN A 279 -11.80 -9.79 -16.83
CA GLN A 279 -12.01 -8.81 -17.90
C GLN A 279 -12.22 -7.40 -17.31
N ALA A 280 -13.08 -7.26 -16.29
CA ALA A 280 -13.30 -5.99 -15.62
C ALA A 280 -12.03 -5.48 -14.91
N LEU A 281 -11.28 -6.37 -14.25
CA LEU A 281 -10.01 -6.02 -13.58
C LEU A 281 -8.96 -5.52 -14.59
N ARG A 282 -8.82 -6.17 -15.74
CA ARG A 282 -7.94 -5.72 -16.84
C ARG A 282 -8.31 -4.30 -17.29
N GLY A 283 -9.60 -4.04 -17.53
CA GLY A 283 -10.08 -2.71 -17.90
C GLY A 283 -9.77 -1.64 -16.83
N VAL A 284 -10.03 -1.96 -15.56
CA VAL A 284 -9.72 -1.09 -14.41
C VAL A 284 -8.23 -0.79 -14.29
N LEU A 285 -7.36 -1.78 -14.52
CA LEU A 285 -5.90 -1.61 -14.50
C LEU A 285 -5.41 -0.73 -15.65
N CYS A 286 -5.91 -0.93 -16.88
CA CYS A 286 -5.62 -0.06 -18.02
C CYS A 286 -6.03 1.39 -17.74
N LEU A 287 -7.27 1.60 -17.28
CA LEU A 287 -7.78 2.92 -16.97
C LEU A 287 -6.98 3.58 -15.85
N ALA A 288 -6.64 2.84 -14.79
CA ALA A 288 -5.80 3.35 -13.69
C ALA A 288 -4.43 3.82 -14.17
N PHE A 289 -3.80 3.03 -15.05
CA PHE A 289 -2.44 3.27 -15.51
C PHE A 289 -2.36 4.41 -16.50
N PHE A 290 -3.08 4.31 -17.63
CA PHE A 290 -2.97 5.27 -18.72
C PHE A 290 -3.55 6.64 -18.36
N PHE A 291 -4.62 6.67 -17.54
CA PHE A 291 -5.24 7.93 -17.14
C PHE A 291 -4.83 8.41 -15.75
N LEU A 292 -3.94 7.69 -15.04
CA LEU A 292 -3.48 8.04 -13.69
C LEU A 292 -4.64 8.28 -12.71
N LEU A 293 -5.65 7.39 -12.75
CA LEU A 293 -6.83 7.52 -11.89
C LEU A 293 -6.45 7.33 -10.42
N ARG A 294 -6.96 8.20 -9.56
CA ARG A 294 -6.90 8.00 -8.11
C ARG A 294 -7.83 6.84 -7.74
N ARG A 295 -7.54 6.14 -6.64
CA ARG A 295 -8.43 5.09 -6.09
C ARG A 295 -9.88 5.56 -5.99
N SER A 296 -10.11 6.81 -5.56
CA SER A 296 -11.46 7.39 -5.44
C SER A 296 -12.16 7.68 -6.76
N GLU A 297 -11.41 7.84 -7.86
CA GLU A 297 -11.94 8.06 -9.21
C GLU A 297 -12.27 6.71 -9.88
N ASN A 298 -11.51 5.66 -9.57
CA ASN A 298 -11.65 4.33 -10.15
C ASN A 298 -12.72 3.47 -9.45
N VAL A 299 -12.68 3.39 -8.12
CA VAL A 299 -13.61 2.56 -7.34
C VAL A 299 -14.08 3.35 -6.12
N ALA A 300 -15.38 3.61 -6.05
CA ALA A 300 -15.98 4.28 -4.90
C ALA A 300 -17.08 3.44 -4.25
N ILE A 301 -16.78 2.19 -3.92
CA ILE A 301 -17.59 1.42 -2.97
C ILE A 301 -16.94 1.57 -1.60
N SER A 302 -17.56 2.40 -0.75
CA SER A 302 -17.36 2.35 0.70
C SER A 302 -18.73 2.16 1.33
N GLY A 303 -18.91 1.07 2.07
CA GLY A 303 -20.18 0.72 2.72
C GLY A 303 -21.35 0.51 1.75
N GLY A 304 -21.12 -0.06 0.57
CA GLY A 304 -22.19 -0.37 -0.40
C GLY A 304 -22.78 0.81 -1.16
N SER A 305 -22.31 2.05 -0.93
CA SER A 305 -22.81 3.25 -1.63
C SER A 305 -21.86 3.69 -2.75
N PHE A 306 -22.39 3.83 -3.97
CA PHE A 306 -21.70 4.44 -5.11
C PHE A 306 -21.46 5.93 -4.81
N LYS A 307 -20.24 6.43 -5.06
CA LYS A 307 -19.97 7.86 -4.94
C LYS A 307 -20.11 8.52 -6.31
N TRP A 308 -20.83 9.64 -6.34
CA TRP A 308 -21.12 10.43 -7.55
C TRP A 308 -19.88 10.90 -8.34
N PHE A 309 -18.69 10.89 -7.73
CA PHE A 309 -17.42 11.27 -8.35
C PHE A 309 -16.62 10.09 -8.93
N ALA A 310 -17.15 8.86 -8.88
CA ALA A 310 -16.53 7.72 -9.54
C ALA A 310 -16.78 7.76 -11.05
N LEU A 311 -15.80 7.29 -11.82
CA LEU A 311 -15.89 7.19 -13.27
C LEU A 311 -17.06 6.26 -13.66
N ARG A 312 -17.95 6.73 -14.54
CA ARG A 312 -19.05 5.94 -15.11
C ARG A 312 -18.72 5.56 -16.54
N ALA A 313 -19.38 4.52 -17.07
CA ALA A 313 -19.22 4.13 -18.47
C ALA A 313 -19.52 5.28 -19.44
N GLN A 314 -20.59 6.06 -19.18
CA GLN A 314 -20.95 7.26 -19.97
C GLN A 314 -19.92 8.39 -19.94
N ASP A 315 -18.96 8.35 -19.00
CA ASP A 315 -17.91 9.35 -18.88
C ASP A 315 -16.66 8.96 -19.71
N ILE A 316 -16.68 7.82 -20.40
CA ILE A 316 -15.61 7.31 -21.27
C ILE A 316 -16.12 7.30 -22.71
N VAL A 317 -15.37 7.94 -23.61
CA VAL A 317 -15.70 7.97 -25.04
C VAL A 317 -14.46 7.62 -25.88
N THR A 318 -14.67 6.81 -26.90
CA THR A 318 -13.69 6.51 -27.95
C THR A 318 -14.02 7.40 -29.14
N VAL A 319 -13.03 8.15 -29.65
CA VAL A 319 -13.24 9.06 -30.78
C VAL A 319 -12.33 8.69 -31.95
N ASP A 320 -12.81 8.91 -33.17
CA ASP A 320 -12.08 8.69 -34.41
C ASP A 320 -11.08 9.82 -34.70
N ALA A 321 -10.38 9.74 -35.84
CA ALA A 321 -9.41 10.75 -36.26
C ALA A 321 -10.02 12.15 -36.49
N ASN A 322 -11.34 12.24 -36.64
CA ASN A 322 -12.09 13.48 -36.80
C ASN A 322 -12.65 14.01 -35.47
N GLY A 323 -12.41 13.30 -34.35
CA GLY A 323 -12.93 13.64 -33.03
C GLY A 323 -14.40 13.26 -32.82
N ILE A 324 -14.95 12.39 -33.68
CA ILE A 324 -16.33 11.88 -33.58
C ILE A 324 -16.33 10.60 -32.76
N GLU A 325 -17.29 10.46 -31.84
CA GLU A 325 -17.46 9.23 -31.07
C GLU A 325 -17.67 8.03 -32.01
N THR A 326 -16.83 7.01 -31.87
CA THR A 326 -16.92 5.79 -32.66
C THR A 326 -17.05 4.57 -31.73
N PRO A 327 -18.02 3.67 -31.97
CA PRO A 327 -18.09 2.40 -31.28
C PRO A 327 -17.11 1.37 -31.84
N PHE A 328 -16.44 1.66 -32.96
CA PHE A 328 -15.58 0.71 -33.68
C PHE A 328 -14.12 0.84 -33.22
N PRO A 329 -13.53 -0.20 -32.60
CA PRO A 329 -12.14 -0.13 -32.13
C PRO A 329 -11.12 0.12 -33.25
N SER A 330 -11.41 -0.30 -34.48
CA SER A 330 -10.54 -0.09 -35.65
C SER A 330 -10.49 1.37 -36.11
N GLU A 331 -11.50 2.16 -35.77
CA GLU A 331 -11.59 3.58 -36.13
C GLU A 331 -11.15 4.49 -34.97
N ALA A 332 -10.96 3.92 -33.77
CA ALA A 332 -10.60 4.67 -32.58
C ALA A 332 -9.19 5.28 -32.72
N HIS A 333 -9.14 6.60 -32.65
CA HIS A 333 -7.91 7.39 -32.66
C HIS A 333 -7.51 7.87 -31.26
N SER A 334 -8.49 8.17 -30.39
CA SER A 334 -8.19 8.51 -28.99
C SER A 334 -9.31 8.12 -28.03
N VAL A 335 -8.99 7.98 -26.75
CA VAL A 335 -9.92 7.67 -25.66
C VAL A 335 -9.96 8.84 -24.69
N TRP A 336 -11.14 9.37 -24.43
CA TRP A 336 -11.33 10.51 -23.53
C TRP A 336 -12.09 10.04 -22.29
N ILE A 337 -11.67 10.51 -21.12
CA ILE A 337 -12.42 10.35 -19.88
C ILE A 337 -12.82 11.71 -19.32
N ARG A 338 -14.08 11.87 -18.93
CA ARG A 338 -14.62 13.10 -18.36
C ARG A 338 -14.96 12.92 -16.89
N LEU A 339 -14.09 13.41 -16.01
CA LEU A 339 -14.31 13.35 -14.56
C LEU A 339 -15.24 14.49 -14.14
N VAL A 340 -16.52 14.17 -13.91
CA VAL A 340 -17.58 15.13 -13.55
C VAL A 340 -17.49 15.60 -12.08
N GLY A 341 -16.65 14.95 -11.27
CA GLY A 341 -16.40 15.34 -9.90
C GLY A 341 -15.09 14.78 -9.38
N SER A 342 -14.41 15.52 -8.50
CA SER A 342 -13.39 14.95 -7.63
C SER A 342 -13.57 15.49 -6.23
N LYS A 343 -13.12 14.75 -5.21
CA LYS A 343 -13.08 15.22 -3.82
C LYS A 343 -12.29 16.54 -3.65
N THR A 344 -11.53 16.93 -4.66
CA THR A 344 -10.71 18.14 -4.71
C THR A 344 -11.19 19.19 -5.72
N ASN A 345 -12.26 18.92 -6.47
CA ASN A 345 -12.79 19.83 -7.47
C ASN A 345 -13.67 20.90 -6.81
N GLN A 346 -13.03 21.95 -6.30
CA GLN A 346 -13.72 23.07 -5.65
C GLN A 346 -14.52 23.93 -6.64
N GLY A 347 -14.21 23.85 -7.94
CA GLY A 347 -14.86 24.65 -8.98
C GLY A 347 -16.01 23.94 -9.70
N GLY A 348 -16.28 22.66 -9.42
CA GLY A 348 -17.37 21.89 -10.03
C GLY A 348 -17.21 21.58 -11.54
N ALA A 349 -16.26 22.21 -12.23
CA ALA A 349 -16.04 22.01 -13.66
C ALA A 349 -15.42 20.62 -13.94
N PRO A 350 -15.96 19.85 -14.90
CA PRO A 350 -15.43 18.54 -15.25
C PRO A 350 -14.02 18.64 -15.83
N ILE A 351 -13.18 17.64 -15.53
CA ILE A 351 -11.82 17.53 -16.09
C ILE A 351 -11.80 16.42 -17.13
N THR A 352 -11.37 16.73 -18.34
CA THR A 352 -11.15 15.73 -19.40
C THR A 352 -9.69 15.29 -19.41
N ARG A 353 -9.44 13.98 -19.44
CA ARG A 353 -8.12 13.40 -19.72
C ARG A 353 -8.19 12.59 -21.01
N MET A 354 -7.18 12.69 -21.87
CA MET A 354 -7.15 12.06 -23.19
C MET A 354 -5.94 11.14 -23.30
N LEU A 355 -6.13 9.99 -23.92
CA LEU A 355 -5.09 9.07 -24.38
C LEU A 355 -5.21 8.94 -25.90
N SER A 356 -4.16 9.30 -26.63
CA SER A 356 -4.06 9.21 -28.10
C SER A 356 -2.97 8.24 -28.51
#